data_AF-A0A372EQN1-F1
#
_entry.id   AF-A0A372EQN1-F1
#
_cell.length_a   1.000
_cell.length_b   1.000
_cell.length_c   1.000
_cell.angle_alpha   90.00
_cell.angle_beta   90.00
_cell.angle_gamma   90.00
#
_symmetry.space_group_name_H-M   'P 1'
#
loop_
_entity.id
_entity.type
_entity.pdbx_description
1 polymer ?
#
loop_
_entity_poly.entity_id
_entity_poly.type
_entity_poly.pdbx_seq_one_letter_code
_entity_poly.pdbx_strand_id
1 'polypeptide(L)'
;MRDCELVLRFVALRDPENIRGSMKAMLDRAMETDLTEEQAAELADDFVERFQFLYELFDSSPFKIASKTDEREKVSAALYDASMVALDRVWADRGKIMDDKTGVFQRLTDAIGDDDSYELIVGRRNTAEAVKQRINLLQGILLPE
;
A
#
# COMPACT_ATOMS: atom_id res chain seq x y z
N MET A 1 8.43 -14.54 -10.52
CA MET A 1 7.80 -15.05 -9.28
C MET A 1 7.49 -13.94 -8.29
N ARG A 2 8.39 -12.97 -8.02
CA ARG A 2 8.08 -11.83 -7.12
C ARG A 2 6.90 -10.97 -7.59
N ASP A 3 6.74 -10.79 -8.90
CA ASP A 3 5.67 -9.94 -9.43
C ASP A 3 4.28 -10.53 -9.14
N CYS A 4 4.13 -11.86 -9.27
CA CYS A 4 2.92 -12.58 -8.89
C CYS A 4 2.61 -12.46 -7.39
N GLU A 5 3.65 -12.44 -6.53
CA GLU A 5 3.48 -12.25 -5.09
C GLU A 5 2.96 -10.84 -4.77
N LEU A 6 3.40 -9.80 -5.48
CA LEU A 6 2.91 -8.43 -5.28
C LEU A 6 1.42 -8.29 -5.61
N VAL A 7 0.97 -8.97 -6.66
CA VAL A 7 -0.46 -9.05 -7.00
C VAL A 7 -1.20 -9.78 -5.88
N LEU A 8 -0.74 -10.96 -5.47
CA LEU A 8 -1.38 -11.73 -4.40
C LEU A 8 -1.42 -10.95 -3.06
N ARG A 9 -0.39 -10.16 -2.75
CA ARG A 9 -0.37 -9.30 -1.56
C ARG A 9 -1.45 -8.23 -1.60
N PHE A 10 -1.67 -7.59 -2.75
CA PHE A 10 -2.79 -6.66 -2.91
C PHE A 10 -4.12 -7.36 -2.64
N VAL A 11 -4.37 -8.51 -3.27
CA VAL A 11 -5.59 -9.29 -3.07
C VAL A 11 -5.78 -9.69 -1.61
N ALA A 12 -4.73 -10.23 -0.99
CA ALA A 12 -4.76 -10.70 0.39
C ALA A 12 -5.00 -9.58 1.41
N LEU A 13 -4.49 -8.39 1.16
CA LEU A 13 -4.57 -7.27 2.12
C LEU A 13 -5.77 -6.35 1.85
N ARG A 14 -6.42 -6.48 0.69
CA ARG A 14 -7.65 -5.75 0.33
C ARG A 14 -8.79 -6.07 1.31
N ASP A 15 -8.95 -7.33 1.68
CA ASP A 15 -9.94 -7.77 2.67
C ASP A 15 -9.45 -7.55 4.12
N PRO A 16 -10.08 -6.65 4.91
CA PRO A 16 -9.71 -6.41 6.30
C PRO A 16 -9.84 -7.63 7.21
N GLU A 17 -10.77 -8.55 6.93
CA GLU A 17 -10.95 -9.79 7.68
C GLU A 17 -9.81 -10.77 7.43
N ASN A 18 -9.18 -10.69 6.25
CA ASN A 18 -8.01 -11.47 5.92
C ASN A 18 -6.76 -11.00 6.68
N ILE A 19 -6.68 -9.75 7.15
CA ILE A 19 -5.51 -9.21 7.86
C ILE A 19 -5.42 -9.74 9.31
N ARG A 20 -4.98 -10.99 9.44
CA ARG A 20 -4.72 -11.73 10.69
C ARG A 20 -3.61 -12.77 10.51
N GLY A 21 -2.93 -13.14 11.60
CA GLY A 21 -1.82 -14.10 11.56
C GLY A 21 -0.55 -13.53 10.90
N SER A 22 0.24 -14.41 10.29
CA SER A 22 1.45 -14.05 9.54
C SER A 22 1.13 -13.66 8.09
N MET A 23 2.01 -12.89 7.44
CA MET A 23 1.88 -12.58 6.00
C MET A 23 1.68 -13.83 5.16
N LYS A 24 2.44 -14.89 5.41
CA LYS A 24 2.26 -16.19 4.74
C LYS A 24 0.83 -16.70 4.88
N ALA A 25 0.27 -16.71 6.09
CA ALA A 25 -1.09 -17.18 6.32
C ALA A 25 -2.17 -16.29 5.68
N MET A 26 -1.88 -15.01 5.43
CA MET A 26 -2.77 -14.11 4.67
C MET A 26 -2.75 -14.46 3.18
N LEU A 27 -1.56 -14.72 2.63
CA LEU A 27 -1.38 -15.13 1.22
C LEU A 27 -1.97 -16.52 0.95
N ASP A 28 -1.75 -17.48 1.85
CA ASP A 28 -2.30 -18.83 1.74
C ASP A 28 -3.84 -18.79 1.66
N ARG A 29 -4.51 -18.05 2.54
CA ARG A 29 -5.97 -17.88 2.50
C ARG A 29 -6.47 -17.17 1.24
N ALA A 30 -5.72 -16.19 0.73
CA ALA A 30 -6.08 -15.53 -0.51
C ALA A 30 -5.98 -16.48 -1.71
N MET A 31 -5.02 -17.42 -1.72
CA MET A 31 -4.92 -18.45 -2.76
C MET A 31 -6.01 -19.52 -2.68
N GLU A 32 -6.57 -19.76 -1.49
CA GLU A 32 -7.71 -20.67 -1.28
C GLU A 32 -9.05 -20.06 -1.71
N THR A 33 -9.07 -18.77 -2.07
CA THR A 33 -10.30 -18.09 -2.49
C THR A 33 -10.57 -18.35 -3.97
N ASP A 34 -11.71 -18.97 -4.26
CA ASP A 34 -12.19 -19.13 -5.64
C ASP A 34 -12.85 -17.83 -6.13
N LEU A 35 -12.41 -17.35 -7.28
CA LEU A 35 -12.99 -16.21 -7.99
C LEU A 35 -13.60 -16.67 -9.30
N THR A 36 -14.75 -16.09 -9.68
CA THR A 36 -15.24 -16.23 -11.06
C THR A 36 -14.32 -15.46 -12.03
N GLU A 37 -14.44 -15.74 -13.33
CA GLU A 37 -13.68 -15.00 -14.34
C GLU A 37 -13.99 -13.51 -14.30
N GLU A 38 -15.24 -13.12 -14.06
CA GLU A 38 -15.64 -11.72 -13.92
C GLU A 38 -15.00 -11.06 -12.69
N GLN A 39 -15.03 -11.73 -11.53
CA GLN A 39 -14.41 -11.21 -10.31
C GLN A 39 -12.89 -11.08 -10.45
N ALA A 40 -12.25 -12.03 -11.13
CA ALA A 40 -10.82 -11.99 -11.40
C ALA A 40 -10.46 -10.84 -12.35
N ALA A 41 -11.30 -10.58 -13.36
CA ALA A 41 -11.12 -9.46 -14.28
C ALA A 41 -11.28 -8.11 -13.56
N GLU A 42 -12.34 -7.93 -12.76
CA GLU A 42 -12.54 -6.73 -11.95
C GLU A 42 -11.36 -6.46 -11.00
N LEU A 43 -10.85 -7.51 -10.36
CA LEU A 43 -9.70 -7.41 -9.46
C LEU A 43 -8.40 -7.04 -10.18
N ALA A 44 -8.23 -7.53 -11.41
CA ALA A 44 -7.11 -7.17 -12.26
C ALA A 44 -7.18 -5.70 -12.69
N ASP A 45 -8.35 -5.22 -13.11
CA ASP A 45 -8.56 -3.82 -13.47
C ASP A 45 -8.32 -2.91 -12.27
N ASP A 46 -8.91 -3.23 -11.10
CA ASP A 46 -8.67 -2.50 -9.86
C ASP A 46 -7.17 -2.41 -9.55
N PHE A 47 -6.46 -3.54 -9.57
CA PHE A 47 -5.03 -3.57 -9.32
C PHE A 47 -4.25 -2.63 -10.24
N VAL A 48 -4.51 -2.71 -11.55
CA VAL A 48 -3.81 -1.92 -12.56
C VAL A 48 -4.09 -0.44 -12.36
N GLU A 49 -5.35 -0.06 -12.13
CA GLU A 49 -5.74 1.33 -11.91
C GLU A 49 -5.08 1.94 -10.67
N ARG A 50 -5.07 1.21 -9.53
CA ARG A 50 -4.45 1.73 -8.29
C ARG A 50 -2.94 1.86 -8.44
N PHE A 51 -2.30 0.89 -9.11
CA PHE A 51 -0.87 0.95 -9.37
C PHE A 51 -0.51 2.14 -10.25
N GLN A 52 -1.22 2.31 -11.38
CA GLN A 52 -1.00 3.42 -12.31
C GLN A 52 -1.23 4.77 -11.65
N PHE A 53 -2.29 4.89 -10.85
CA PHE A 53 -2.56 6.11 -10.10
C PHE A 53 -1.43 6.47 -9.15
N LEU A 54 -0.92 5.51 -8.35
CA LEU A 54 0.21 5.78 -7.44
C LEU A 54 1.49 6.10 -8.22
N TYR A 55 1.69 5.47 -9.37
CA TYR A 55 2.82 5.76 -10.24
C TYR A 55 2.79 7.20 -10.74
N GLU A 56 1.63 7.71 -11.14
CA GLU A 56 1.44 9.11 -11.55
C GLU A 56 1.53 10.08 -10.37
N LEU A 57 0.88 9.73 -9.25
CA LEU A 57 0.88 10.53 -8.02
C LEU A 57 2.29 10.77 -7.52
N PHE A 58 3.17 9.76 -7.59
CA PHE A 58 4.56 9.84 -7.12
C PHE A 58 5.59 10.02 -8.24
N ASP A 59 5.22 10.70 -9.34
CA ASP A 59 6.13 11.10 -10.42
C ASP A 59 7.01 9.96 -10.94
N SER A 60 6.38 8.81 -11.24
CA SER A 60 7.04 7.59 -11.74
C SER A 60 8.01 6.92 -10.76
N SER A 61 8.01 7.32 -9.48
CA SER A 61 8.86 6.77 -8.42
C SER A 61 8.09 6.38 -7.15
N PRO A 62 6.97 5.63 -7.23
CA PRO A 62 6.25 5.20 -6.04
C PRO A 62 7.06 4.20 -5.21
N PHE A 63 6.64 4.04 -3.94
CA PHE A 63 7.12 2.99 -3.04
C PHE A 63 8.60 3.06 -2.64
N LYS A 64 9.29 4.15 -2.95
CA LYS A 64 10.67 4.39 -2.51
C LYS A 64 10.68 5.02 -1.13
N ILE A 65 11.59 4.54 -0.28
CA ILE A 65 11.89 5.17 1.01
C ILE A 65 13.39 5.42 1.06
N ALA A 66 13.78 6.63 1.46
CA ALA A 66 15.15 6.96 1.81
C ALA A 66 15.50 6.33 3.17
N SER A 67 16.55 5.52 3.19
CA SER A 67 17.06 4.93 4.41
C SER A 67 17.73 5.98 5.29
N LYS A 68 17.28 6.09 6.57
CA LYS A 68 17.90 6.97 7.58
C LYS A 68 19.37 6.63 7.89
N THR A 69 19.88 5.47 7.50
CA THR A 69 21.23 5.01 7.86
C THR A 69 22.28 5.12 6.77
N ASP A 70 21.90 5.03 5.49
CA ASP A 70 22.83 5.01 4.36
C ASP A 70 22.43 5.95 3.22
N GLU A 71 21.41 6.80 3.41
CA GLU A 71 20.86 7.77 2.44
C GLU A 71 20.44 7.15 1.09
N ARG A 72 20.39 5.81 1.01
CA ARG A 72 19.98 5.10 -0.20
C ARG A 72 18.47 4.96 -0.23
N GLU A 73 17.89 5.28 -1.37
CA GLU A 73 16.50 4.95 -1.66
C GLU A 73 16.36 3.46 -1.96
N LYS A 74 15.36 2.82 -1.36
CA LYS A 74 15.01 1.43 -1.65
C LYS A 74 13.50 1.31 -1.85
N VAL A 75 13.11 0.46 -2.79
CA VAL A 75 11.72 0.07 -2.98
C VAL A 75 11.29 -0.77 -1.77
N SER A 76 10.19 -0.37 -1.13
CA SER A 76 9.67 -1.00 0.08
C SER A 76 8.39 -1.76 -0.22
N ALA A 77 8.43 -3.08 -0.03
CA ALA A 77 7.23 -3.92 -0.15
C ALA A 77 6.17 -3.54 0.91
N ALA A 78 6.61 -3.09 2.09
CA ALA A 78 5.73 -2.64 3.15
C ALA A 78 4.96 -1.36 2.77
N LEU A 79 5.64 -0.41 2.11
CA LEU A 79 5.03 0.81 1.60
C LEU A 79 4.12 0.51 0.42
N TYR A 80 4.54 -0.39 -0.48
CA TYR A 80 3.71 -0.88 -1.58
C TYR A 80 2.37 -1.45 -1.06
N ASP A 81 2.43 -2.43 -0.14
CA ASP A 81 1.23 -3.07 0.41
C ASP A 81 0.26 -2.04 0.97
N ALA A 82 0.76 -1.14 1.83
CA ALA A 82 -0.06 -0.16 2.50
C ALA A 82 -0.62 0.89 1.55
N SER A 83 0.17 1.37 0.59
CA SER A 83 -0.27 2.41 -0.35
C SER A 83 -1.34 1.88 -1.31
N MET A 84 -1.14 0.69 -1.86
CA MET A 84 -2.09 0.05 -2.78
C MET A 84 -3.45 -0.16 -2.09
N VAL A 85 -3.44 -0.71 -0.88
CA VAL A 85 -4.69 -1.00 -0.13
C VAL A 85 -5.32 0.28 0.42
N ALA A 86 -4.51 1.22 0.93
CA ALA A 86 -5.03 2.50 1.41
C ALA A 86 -5.76 3.24 0.29
N LEU A 87 -5.14 3.32 -0.90
CA LEU A 87 -5.76 3.94 -2.06
C LEU A 87 -7.03 3.22 -2.51
N ASP A 88 -7.04 1.89 -2.54
CA ASP A 88 -8.24 1.14 -2.90
C ASP A 88 -9.43 1.46 -1.98
N ARG A 89 -9.18 1.60 -0.67
CA ARG A 89 -10.21 1.98 0.32
C ARG A 89 -10.79 3.37 0.10
N VAL A 90 -10.01 4.29 -0.48
CA VAL A 90 -10.43 5.68 -0.73
C VAL A 90 -10.52 6.00 -2.22
N TRP A 91 -10.71 4.99 -3.07
CA TRP A 91 -10.67 5.14 -4.52
C TRP A 91 -11.72 6.12 -5.07
N ALA A 92 -12.84 6.25 -4.36
CA ALA A 92 -13.88 7.24 -4.67
C ALA A 92 -13.36 8.69 -4.59
N ASP A 93 -12.34 8.96 -3.76
CA ASP A 93 -11.76 10.28 -3.55
C ASP A 93 -10.50 10.54 -4.41
N ARG A 94 -10.12 9.62 -5.32
CA ARG A 94 -8.88 9.71 -6.11
C ARG A 94 -8.66 11.05 -6.83
N GLY A 95 -9.74 11.71 -7.28
CA GLY A 95 -9.66 13.04 -7.88
C GLY A 95 -9.10 14.07 -6.90
N LYS A 96 -9.63 14.09 -5.66
CA LYS A 96 -9.16 14.97 -4.58
C LYS A 96 -7.71 14.68 -4.19
N ILE A 97 -7.34 13.40 -4.18
CA ILE A 97 -5.97 12.97 -3.87
C ILE A 97 -4.99 13.52 -4.92
N MET A 98 -5.36 13.45 -6.20
CA MET A 98 -4.53 13.98 -7.29
C MET A 98 -4.47 15.51 -7.27
N ASP A 99 -5.59 16.18 -6.99
CA ASP A 99 -5.64 17.64 -6.84
C ASP A 99 -4.77 18.13 -5.66
N ASP A 100 -4.67 17.32 -4.59
CA ASP A 100 -3.81 17.56 -3.41
C ASP A 100 -2.44 16.84 -3.50
N LYS A 101 -1.93 16.58 -4.71
CA LYS A 101 -0.64 15.88 -4.89
C LYS A 101 0.47 16.45 -4.01
N THR A 102 0.62 17.78 -3.96
CA THR A 102 1.64 18.43 -3.11
C THR A 102 1.42 18.16 -1.62
N GLY A 103 0.18 18.18 -1.14
CA GLY A 103 -0.14 17.88 0.26
C GLY A 103 0.16 16.42 0.61
N VAL A 104 -0.13 15.47 -0.30
CA VAL A 104 0.21 14.06 -0.13
C VAL A 104 1.72 13.87 0.02
N PHE A 105 2.52 14.51 -0.85
CA PHE A 105 3.99 14.45 -0.75
C PHE A 105 4.50 15.02 0.57
N GLN A 106 3.94 16.16 1.01
CA GLN A 106 4.33 16.78 2.27
C GLN A 106 4.02 15.86 3.45
N ARG A 107 2.80 15.32 3.54
CA ARG A 107 2.40 14.40 4.61
C ARG A 107 3.24 13.13 4.63
N LEU A 108 3.56 12.57 3.45
CA LEU A 108 4.46 11.41 3.37
C LEU A 108 5.88 11.75 3.85
N THR A 109 6.40 12.91 3.46
CA THR A 109 7.73 13.39 3.87
C THR A 109 7.79 13.60 5.38
N ASP A 110 6.76 14.22 5.96
CA ASP A 110 6.65 14.45 7.40
C ASP A 110 6.58 13.12 8.18
N ALA A 111 5.80 12.16 7.68
CA ALA A 111 5.71 10.81 8.26
C ALA A 111 7.03 10.02 8.16
N ILE A 112 7.85 10.26 7.14
CA ILE A 112 9.20 9.67 7.03
C ILE A 112 10.18 10.36 7.98
N GLY A 113 9.99 11.64 8.25
CA GLY A 113 10.78 12.42 9.22
C GLY A 113 10.58 11.94 10.64
N ASP A 114 9.33 11.66 11.03
CA ASP A 114 8.96 11.13 12.35
C ASP A 114 9.50 9.70 12.58
N ASP A 115 10.11 9.44 13.74
CA ASP A 115 10.77 8.16 14.02
C ASP A 115 9.77 7.00 14.18
N ASP A 116 8.64 7.24 14.84
CA ASP A 116 7.63 6.22 15.07
C ASP A 116 6.92 5.82 13.76
N SER A 117 6.55 6.83 12.96
CA SER A 117 5.94 6.65 11.65
C SER A 117 6.91 6.01 10.64
N TYR A 118 8.19 6.41 10.66
CA TYR A 118 9.23 5.80 9.83
C TYR A 118 9.36 4.30 10.10
N GLU A 119 9.46 3.88 11.36
CA GLU A 119 9.56 2.47 11.75
C GLU A 119 8.36 1.65 11.28
N LEU A 120 7.17 2.27 11.29
CA LEU A 120 5.95 1.66 10.78
C LEU A 120 5.99 1.53 9.25
N ILE A 121 6.38 2.58 8.52
CA ILE A 121 6.42 2.65 7.05
C ILE A 121 7.48 1.69 6.46
N VAL A 122 8.68 1.63 7.03
CA VAL A 122 9.74 0.70 6.56
C VAL A 122 9.40 -0.77 6.83
N GLY A 123 8.43 -1.03 7.71
CA GLY A 123 7.91 -2.37 7.95
C GLY A 123 8.84 -3.30 8.72
N ARG A 124 9.52 -2.77 9.75
CA ARG A 124 10.30 -3.62 10.68
C ARG A 124 9.43 -4.67 11.39
N ARG A 125 8.12 -4.44 11.48
CA ARG A 125 7.13 -5.36 12.04
C ARG A 125 6.15 -5.80 10.94
N ASN A 126 5.97 -7.12 10.80
CA ASN A 126 5.04 -7.76 9.86
C ASN A 126 3.88 -8.47 10.58
N THR A 127 3.50 -7.98 11.76
CA THR A 127 2.29 -8.46 12.44
C THR A 127 1.06 -7.91 11.73
N ALA A 128 -0.07 -8.63 11.82
CA ALA A 128 -1.35 -8.15 11.28
C ALA A 128 -1.71 -6.73 11.76
N GLU A 129 -1.45 -6.45 13.04
CA GLU A 129 -1.68 -5.13 13.61
C GLU A 129 -0.79 -4.05 12.98
N ALA A 130 0.50 -4.32 12.79
CA ALA A 130 1.41 -3.39 12.12
C ALA A 130 1.00 -3.13 10.66
N VAL A 131 0.49 -4.14 9.97
CA VAL A 131 -0.03 -3.98 8.59
C VAL A 131 -1.26 -3.07 8.59
N LYS A 132 -2.22 -3.28 9.51
CA LYS A 132 -3.41 -2.42 9.65
C LYS A 132 -3.03 -0.98 9.97
N GLN A 133 -2.14 -0.76 10.93
CA GLN A 133 -1.65 0.56 11.30
C GLN A 133 -0.99 1.27 10.12
N ARG A 134 -0.18 0.55 9.33
CA ARG A 134 0.46 1.12 8.15
C ARG A 134 -0.55 1.51 7.07
N ILE A 135 -1.53 0.66 6.79
CA ILE A 135 -2.60 0.99 5.83
C ILE A 135 -3.35 2.24 6.28
N ASN A 136 -3.70 2.34 7.57
CA ASN A 136 -4.42 3.49 8.11
C ASN A 136 -3.59 4.78 8.05
N LEU A 137 -2.28 4.70 8.36
CA LEU A 137 -1.36 5.83 8.21
C LEU A 137 -1.33 6.32 6.75
N LEU A 138 -1.15 5.39 5.80
CA LEU A 138 -1.12 5.76 4.37
C LEU A 138 -2.46 6.30 3.88
N GLN A 139 -3.58 5.81 4.41
CA GLN A 139 -4.89 6.36 4.09
C GLN A 139 -5.02 7.82 4.56
N GLY A 140 -4.53 8.13 5.76
CA GLY A 140 -4.47 9.52 6.27
C GLY A 140 -3.50 10.42 5.48
N ILE A 141 -2.41 9.87 4.95
CA ILE A 141 -1.49 10.60 4.06
C ILE A 141 -2.15 10.92 2.71
N LEU A 142 -2.94 9.98 2.16
CA LEU A 142 -3.59 10.16 0.86
C LEU A 142 -4.73 11.19 0.91
N LEU A 143 -5.53 11.19 1.97
CA LEU A 143 -6.67 12.10 2.07
C LEU A 143 -6.23 13.52 2.46
N PRO A 144 -6.81 14.56 1.85
CA PRO A 144 -6.62 15.94 2.30
C PRO A 144 -7.24 16.14 3.70
N GLU A 145 -6.67 17.06 4.49
CA GLU A 145 -7.24 17.50 5.77
C GLU A 145 -8.56 18.27 5.61
#